data_AF-H8I771-F1
#
_entry.id   AF-H8I771-F1
#
_cell.length_a   1.000
_cell.length_b   1.000
_cell.length_c   1.000
_cell.angle_alpha   90.00
_cell.angle_beta   90.00
_cell.angle_gamma   90.00
#
_symmetry.space_group_name_H-M   'P 1'
#
loop_
_entity.id
_entity.type
_entity.pdbx_description
1 polymer ?
#
loop_
_entity_poly.entity_id
_entity_poly.type
_entity_poly.pdbx_seq_one_letter_code
_entity_poly.pdbx_strand_id
1 'polypeptide(L)'
;MKMQRINLCEGYVRRMSEAEEGMAQNHEDWAEKYRPVSLNDIVGNEAAVKALKKWAENFDSGKRAVILYGGPGVGKTSAALALAHDMGWDYIEMNASDQRTKDAINKVAGSASRTGTFGGARERRLLILDEADNLHGTYDRGGESAMISVIKSSGQPIVLIANDYYALSKQLRDIAEPIQFRPILSSSIVKVLKRICTEERIRCEPEALMKIAERTHDLRSAINDLQAAAIGRDEVTLADVTTGERDVPESIFKVIGLIFRGDDPKKALRAVQDLDESPEDLVGWVDENLPRAYRDDDLERGFEALSRADLFLGRVMRRQAYGMWRYASFMMVAGVNRARRHRYGGYPGYSAPTYWQKLGRARTARAVRDSLASKIGKYCHTSKREARAVYFPLLHALFNDEDAAICLAARLRLEEEEIALLMGGERSSKEVEKIYDESRELIEKEVEHEIDVFARFGSVAEAGKPKNSVAEAGKPKNSVAEAGKPKKKDKLSRDGGDDSCEVESSISGPAVDEPKNEAPDGEPKKQRTLFDF
;
A
#
# COMPACT_ATOMS: atom_id res chain seq x y z
N MET A 1 -5.98 -38.07 54.38
CA MET A 1 -6.04 -38.03 52.91
C MET A 1 -6.34 -36.67 52.28
N LYS A 2 -7.18 -35.79 52.84
CA LYS A 2 -7.42 -34.44 52.27
C LYS A 2 -6.20 -33.49 52.37
N MET A 3 -5.45 -33.53 53.48
CA MET A 3 -4.31 -32.63 53.72
C MET A 3 -3.06 -32.96 52.86
N GLN A 4 -2.83 -34.24 52.52
CA GLN A 4 -1.75 -34.64 51.61
C GLN A 4 -2.01 -34.24 50.14
N ARG A 5 -3.28 -34.16 49.71
CA ARG A 5 -3.62 -33.71 48.35
C ARG A 5 -3.48 -32.20 48.15
N ILE A 6 -3.70 -31.40 49.20
CA ILE A 6 -3.52 -29.94 49.15
C ILE A 6 -2.02 -29.59 49.05
N ASN A 7 -1.18 -30.23 49.86
CA ASN A 7 0.28 -29.99 49.83
C ASN A 7 0.93 -30.43 48.50
N LEU A 8 0.38 -31.47 47.84
CA LEU A 8 0.84 -31.89 46.51
C LEU A 8 0.43 -30.90 45.41
N CYS A 9 -0.76 -30.28 45.49
CA CYS A 9 -1.19 -29.25 44.56
C CYS A 9 -0.44 -27.93 44.76
N GLU A 10 -0.23 -27.48 46.00
CA GLU A 10 0.55 -26.26 46.29
C GLU A 10 2.00 -26.40 45.84
N GLY A 11 2.62 -27.57 46.08
CA GLY A 11 3.98 -27.85 45.59
C GLY A 11 4.08 -28.05 44.07
N TYR A 12 2.96 -28.22 43.36
CA TYR A 12 2.92 -28.30 41.89
C TYR A 12 2.69 -26.91 41.29
N VAL A 13 1.82 -26.10 41.89
CA VAL A 13 1.60 -24.70 41.49
C VAL A 13 2.85 -23.84 41.74
N ARG A 14 3.57 -24.07 42.84
CA ARG A 14 4.85 -23.39 43.11
C ARG A 14 5.97 -23.79 42.15
N ARG A 15 6.02 -25.08 41.77
CA ARG A 15 6.94 -25.55 40.72
C ARG A 15 6.55 -25.08 39.33
N MET A 16 5.27 -24.89 39.05
CA MET A 16 4.81 -24.25 37.82
C MET A 16 5.11 -22.76 37.82
N SER A 17 4.94 -22.04 38.94
CA SER A 17 5.31 -20.62 39.02
C SER A 17 6.81 -20.42 38.96
N GLU A 18 7.62 -21.27 39.60
CA GLU A 18 9.09 -21.25 39.51
C GLU A 18 9.59 -21.67 38.12
N ALA A 19 8.86 -22.56 37.42
CA ALA A 19 9.15 -22.91 36.03
C ALA A 19 8.68 -21.83 35.03
N GLU A 20 7.58 -21.13 35.31
CA GLU A 20 7.09 -19.98 34.54
C GLU A 20 7.99 -18.75 34.77
N GLU A 21 8.47 -18.53 35.99
CA GLU A 21 9.48 -17.51 36.33
C GLU A 21 10.86 -17.85 35.74
N GLY A 22 11.19 -19.14 35.60
CA GLY A 22 12.40 -19.61 34.90
C GLY A 22 12.32 -19.53 33.37
N MET A 23 11.12 -19.59 32.78
CA MET A 23 10.88 -19.42 31.33
C MET A 23 10.69 -17.95 30.92
N ALA A 24 10.52 -17.04 31.86
CA ALA A 24 10.53 -15.60 31.63
C ALA A 24 11.97 -15.02 31.60
N GLN A 25 12.95 -15.76 31.08
CA GLN A 25 14.21 -15.15 30.69
C GLN A 25 13.93 -14.20 29.53
N ASN A 26 14.18 -12.92 29.74
CA ASN A 26 14.16 -11.87 28.73
C ASN A 26 14.83 -12.38 27.44
N HIS A 27 14.03 -12.71 26.42
CA HIS A 27 14.52 -12.92 25.06
C HIS A 27 14.96 -11.55 24.53
N GLU A 28 16.17 -11.13 24.92
CA GLU A 28 16.78 -9.89 24.49
C GLU A 28 17.04 -9.98 22.98
N ASP A 29 16.50 -9.02 22.21
CA ASP A 29 16.67 -8.95 20.77
C ASP A 29 18.15 -8.69 20.45
N TRP A 30 18.81 -9.65 19.80
CA TRP A 30 20.23 -9.53 19.48
C TRP A 30 20.51 -8.38 18.52
N ALA A 31 19.57 -8.01 17.65
CA ALA A 31 19.75 -6.88 16.75
C ALA A 31 19.87 -5.55 17.49
N GLU A 32 19.17 -5.40 18.63
CA GLU A 32 19.28 -4.22 19.50
C GLU A 32 20.49 -4.31 20.42
N LYS A 33 20.73 -5.47 21.03
CA LYS A 33 21.87 -5.71 21.94
C LYS A 33 23.21 -5.43 21.27
N TYR A 34 23.36 -5.85 20.01
CA TYR A 34 24.59 -5.68 19.22
C TYR A 34 24.55 -4.48 18.27
N ARG A 35 23.60 -3.55 18.47
CA ARG A 35 23.51 -2.33 17.68
C ARG A 35 24.82 -1.53 17.83
N PRO A 36 25.44 -1.10 16.71
CA PRO A 36 26.65 -0.27 16.74
C PRO A 36 26.45 1.01 17.56
N VAL A 37 27.37 1.29 18.49
CA VAL A 37 27.35 2.49 19.35
C VAL A 37 28.16 3.62 18.72
N SER A 38 29.29 3.31 18.08
CA SER A 38 30.11 4.28 17.35
C SER A 38 30.02 4.08 15.84
N LEU A 39 30.27 5.13 15.06
CA LEU A 39 30.34 5.03 13.59
C LEU A 39 31.45 4.06 13.15
N ASN A 40 32.47 3.87 13.97
CA ASN A 40 33.57 2.92 13.71
C ASN A 40 33.12 1.45 13.81
N ASP A 41 32.03 1.18 14.54
CA ASP A 41 31.50 -0.18 14.71
C ASP A 41 30.56 -0.59 13.58
N ILE A 42 30.22 0.34 12.69
CA ILE A 42 29.33 0.09 11.55
C ILE A 42 30.08 -0.70 10.49
N VAL A 43 29.51 -1.84 10.14
CA VAL A 43 30.11 -2.74 9.16
C VAL A 43 29.52 -2.50 7.77
N GLY A 44 30.41 -2.22 6.81
CA GLY A 44 30.04 -1.87 5.44
C GLY A 44 29.73 -0.38 5.26
N ASN A 45 29.52 0.04 4.02
CA ASN A 45 29.18 1.43 3.69
C ASN A 45 30.16 2.50 4.22
N GLU A 46 31.46 2.19 4.28
CA GLU A 46 32.49 3.10 4.84
C GLU A 46 32.48 4.50 4.20
N ALA A 47 32.23 4.60 2.89
CA ALA A 47 32.13 5.88 2.20
C ALA A 47 30.93 6.71 2.69
N ALA A 48 29.78 6.07 2.94
CA ALA A 48 28.58 6.72 3.46
C ALA A 48 28.78 7.16 4.91
N VAL A 49 29.39 6.32 5.74
CA VAL A 49 29.72 6.64 7.14
C VAL A 49 30.69 7.82 7.22
N LYS A 50 31.74 7.84 6.37
CA LYS A 50 32.67 8.98 6.27
C LYS A 50 31.98 10.25 5.80
N ALA A 51 31.07 10.17 4.83
CA ALA A 51 30.28 11.30 4.37
C ALA A 51 29.37 11.86 5.48
N LEU A 52 28.71 10.97 6.24
CA LEU A 52 27.84 11.35 7.36
C LEU A 52 28.62 12.06 8.48
N LYS A 53 29.79 11.53 8.83
CA LYS A 53 30.70 12.16 9.81
C LYS A 53 31.17 13.53 9.32
N LYS A 54 31.60 13.63 8.06
CA LYS A 54 32.05 14.89 7.45
C LYS A 54 30.94 15.94 7.43
N TRP A 55 29.71 15.53 7.13
CA TRP A 55 28.54 16.40 7.18
C TRP A 55 28.32 16.97 8.59
N ALA A 56 28.39 16.12 9.63
CA ALA A 56 28.21 16.54 11.02
C ALA A 56 29.33 17.49 11.51
N GLU A 57 30.58 17.23 11.14
CA GLU A 57 31.72 18.10 11.46
C GLU A 57 31.62 19.47 10.78
N ASN A 58 31.03 19.54 9.58
CA ASN A 58 30.86 20.78 8.81
C ASN A 58 29.44 21.37 8.92
N PHE A 59 28.66 20.97 9.92
CA PHE A 59 27.26 21.36 10.06
C PHE A 59 27.06 22.89 10.09
N ASP A 60 27.98 23.64 10.71
CA ASP A 60 27.87 25.10 10.85
C ASP A 60 27.96 25.87 9.53
N SER A 61 28.56 25.29 8.48
CA SER A 61 28.76 25.91 7.16
C SER A 61 28.04 25.18 6.02
N GLY A 62 27.48 24.00 6.28
CA GLY A 62 26.85 23.12 5.30
C GLY A 62 25.31 23.13 5.30
N LYS A 63 24.73 22.13 4.62
CA LYS A 63 23.28 21.89 4.64
C LYS A 63 22.84 21.41 6.03
N ARG A 64 21.69 21.91 6.50
CA ARG A 64 21.16 21.59 7.84
C ARG A 64 20.59 20.18 7.98
N ALA A 65 20.30 19.53 6.85
CA ALA A 65 19.72 18.19 6.82
C ALA A 65 20.52 17.25 5.90
N VAL A 66 20.52 15.97 6.25
CA VAL A 66 21.07 14.88 5.45
C VAL A 66 20.00 13.81 5.24
N ILE A 67 19.96 13.20 4.06
CA ILE A 67 19.07 12.07 3.73
C ILE A 67 19.91 10.81 3.65
N LEU A 68 19.68 9.87 4.56
CA LEU A 68 20.21 8.50 4.49
C LEU A 68 19.21 7.63 3.75
N TYR A 69 19.61 7.07 2.61
CA TYR A 69 18.72 6.22 1.81
C TYR A 69 19.38 4.92 1.36
N GLY A 70 18.58 3.86 1.22
CA GLY A 70 19.07 2.53 0.86
C GLY A 70 18.12 1.42 1.30
N GLY A 71 18.47 0.16 1.00
CA GLY A 71 17.64 -1.00 1.39
C GLY A 71 17.44 -1.14 2.91
N PRO A 72 16.49 -1.98 3.35
CA PRO A 72 16.28 -2.23 4.78
C PRO A 72 17.52 -2.85 5.43
N GLY A 73 17.75 -2.51 6.70
CA GLY A 73 18.77 -3.14 7.56
C GLY A 73 20.23 -3.06 7.10
N VAL A 74 20.55 -2.10 6.23
CA VAL A 74 21.92 -1.73 5.83
C VAL A 74 22.64 -0.80 6.83
N GLY A 75 21.99 -0.47 7.96
CA GLY A 75 22.58 0.34 9.04
C GLY A 75 22.24 1.83 9.03
N LYS A 76 21.19 2.29 8.33
CA LYS A 76 20.81 3.71 8.26
C LYS A 76 20.48 4.32 9.63
N THR A 77 19.53 3.72 10.35
CA THR A 77 19.12 4.18 11.70
C THR A 77 20.26 4.03 12.71
N SER A 78 20.99 2.91 12.66
CA SER A 78 22.17 2.69 13.50
C SER A 78 23.25 3.75 13.25
N ALA A 79 23.49 4.16 12.00
CA ALA A 79 24.43 5.22 11.67
C ALA A 79 24.03 6.58 12.21
N ALA A 80 22.74 6.92 12.17
CA ALA A 80 22.24 8.18 12.72
C ALA A 80 22.42 8.25 14.25
N LEU A 81 22.12 7.16 14.96
CA LEU A 81 22.29 7.08 16.41
C LEU A 81 23.76 7.06 16.82
N ALA A 82 24.58 6.28 16.11
CA ALA A 82 26.01 6.23 16.35
C ALA A 82 26.71 7.59 16.09
N LEU A 83 26.21 8.35 15.10
CA LEU A 83 26.65 9.72 14.87
C LEU A 83 26.35 10.63 16.07
N ALA A 84 25.14 10.54 16.63
CA ALA A 84 24.77 11.34 17.81
C ALA A 84 25.70 11.03 18.99
N HIS A 85 25.96 9.75 19.25
CA HIS A 85 26.89 9.30 20.27
C HIS A 85 28.32 9.82 20.04
N ASP A 86 28.87 9.64 18.83
CA ASP A 86 30.23 10.07 18.49
C ASP A 86 30.41 11.60 18.58
N MET A 87 29.38 12.38 18.26
CA MET A 87 29.39 13.84 18.34
C MET A 87 29.03 14.39 19.73
N GLY A 88 28.62 13.53 20.67
CA GLY A 88 28.11 13.92 21.98
C GLY A 88 26.84 14.76 21.89
N TRP A 89 25.99 14.51 20.88
CA TRP A 89 24.72 15.20 20.69
C TRP A 89 23.59 14.40 21.33
N ASP A 90 22.70 15.09 22.03
CA ASP A 90 21.38 14.53 22.36
C ASP A 90 20.66 14.17 21.06
N TYR A 91 19.79 13.18 21.04
CA TYR A 91 18.97 12.90 19.87
C TYR A 91 17.49 12.68 20.22
N ILE A 92 16.63 12.92 19.24
CA ILE A 92 15.22 12.56 19.27
C ILE A 92 14.90 11.81 18.00
N GLU A 93 14.51 10.56 18.16
CA GLU A 93 14.03 9.70 17.09
C GLU A 93 12.50 9.80 16.99
N MET A 94 12.00 9.97 15.78
CA MET A 94 10.57 9.97 15.48
C MET A 94 10.31 9.37 14.10
N ASN A 95 9.18 8.71 13.95
CA ASN A 95 8.71 8.23 12.65
C ASN A 95 8.03 9.39 11.92
N ALA A 96 8.43 9.64 10.68
CA ALA A 96 7.94 10.74 9.87
C ALA A 96 6.42 10.65 9.61
N SER A 97 5.85 9.44 9.54
CA SER A 97 4.44 9.19 9.27
C SER A 97 3.48 9.48 10.43
N ASP A 98 3.99 9.73 11.64
CA ASP A 98 3.12 10.04 12.78
C ASP A 98 2.53 11.46 12.66
N GLN A 99 1.20 11.58 12.73
CA GLN A 99 0.47 12.84 12.66
C GLN A 99 0.84 13.82 13.78
N ARG A 100 1.46 13.34 14.87
CA ARG A 100 1.93 14.15 16.01
C ARG A 100 3.30 14.81 15.76
N THR A 101 3.95 14.48 14.66
CA THR A 101 5.30 14.95 14.31
C THR A 101 5.39 16.47 14.25
N LYS A 102 4.37 17.17 13.72
CA LYS A 102 4.39 18.65 13.65
C LYS A 102 4.41 19.32 15.03
N ASP A 103 3.56 18.89 15.95
CA ASP A 103 3.48 19.49 17.30
C ASP A 103 4.66 19.08 18.18
N ALA A 104 5.15 17.85 18.03
CA ALA A 104 6.34 17.36 18.70
C ALA A 104 7.60 18.09 18.23
N ILE A 105 7.78 18.24 16.91
CA ILE A 105 8.90 18.97 16.33
C ILE A 105 8.86 20.45 16.71
N ASN A 106 7.69 21.11 16.64
CA ASN A 106 7.58 22.52 17.04
C ASN A 106 7.88 22.72 18.53
N LYS A 107 7.49 21.77 19.39
CA LYS A 107 7.88 21.77 20.80
C LYS A 107 9.37 21.59 20.98
N VAL A 108 9.99 20.64 20.28
CA VAL A 108 11.44 20.35 20.36
C VAL A 108 12.28 21.51 19.80
N ALA A 109 11.93 22.05 18.63
CA ALA A 109 12.58 23.20 18.03
C ALA A 109 12.35 24.48 18.87
N GLY A 110 11.17 24.63 19.47
CA GLY A 110 10.81 25.73 20.38
C GLY A 110 11.43 25.65 21.78
N SER A 111 11.69 24.45 22.30
CA SER A 111 12.36 24.24 23.59
C SER A 111 13.89 24.24 23.44
N ALA A 112 14.42 23.69 22.34
CA ALA A 112 15.86 23.74 22.05
C ALA A 112 16.37 25.15 21.76
N SER A 113 15.52 26.04 21.22
CA SER A 113 15.84 27.47 21.09
C SER A 113 15.92 28.21 22.44
N ARG A 114 15.38 27.64 23.53
CA ARG A 114 15.44 28.20 24.90
C ARG A 114 16.51 27.57 25.79
N THR A 115 17.11 26.45 25.39
CA THR A 115 18.09 25.71 26.21
C THR A 115 19.50 26.28 26.00
N GLY A 116 19.63 27.60 26.18
CA GLY A 116 20.90 28.32 26.16
C GLY A 116 21.36 28.76 27.55
N THR A 117 20.99 28.03 28.61
CA THR A 117 21.24 28.48 29.98
C THR A 117 21.58 27.33 30.95
N PHE A 118 22.71 26.65 30.73
CA PHE A 118 23.66 26.24 31.79
C PHE A 118 24.85 25.51 31.12
N GLY A 119 26.00 26.18 30.98
CA GLY A 119 27.26 25.50 30.61
C GLY A 119 27.76 25.68 29.17
N GLY A 120 27.92 26.93 28.68
CA GLY A 120 28.99 27.35 27.75
C GLY A 120 29.12 26.74 26.33
N ALA A 121 28.53 25.60 26.03
CA ALA A 121 28.50 24.99 24.70
C ALA A 121 27.06 24.98 24.19
N ARG A 122 26.84 25.30 22.90
CA ARG A 122 25.54 25.07 22.26
C ARG A 122 25.28 23.57 22.29
N GLU A 123 24.46 23.09 23.21
CA GLU A 123 24.00 21.70 23.21
C GLU A 123 23.19 21.48 21.93
N ARG A 124 23.79 20.77 20.97
CA ARG A 124 23.15 20.38 19.72
C ARG A 124 22.33 19.12 19.98
N ARG A 125 21.14 19.08 19.41
CA ARG A 125 20.25 17.94 19.47
C ARG A 125 19.93 17.44 18.06
N LEU A 126 20.31 16.21 17.75
CA LEU A 126 20.05 15.55 16.47
C LEU A 126 18.59 15.13 16.37
N LEU A 127 17.90 15.61 15.35
CA LEU A 127 16.57 15.14 15.01
C LEU A 127 16.67 14.01 13.98
N ILE A 128 16.19 12.82 14.33
CA ILE A 128 16.17 11.66 13.44
C ILE A 128 14.72 11.40 13.03
N LEU A 129 14.45 11.48 11.74
CA LEU A 129 13.15 11.26 11.12
C LEU A 129 13.21 9.95 10.31
N ASP A 130 12.66 8.86 10.84
CA ASP A 130 12.64 7.57 10.13
C ASP A 130 11.42 7.45 9.20
N GLU A 131 11.52 6.62 8.15
CA GLU A 131 10.47 6.38 7.15
C GLU A 131 9.96 7.65 6.42
N ALA A 132 10.86 8.57 6.08
CA ALA A 132 10.51 9.83 5.42
C ALA A 132 9.87 9.64 4.02
N ASP A 133 10.04 8.50 3.36
CA ASP A 133 9.40 8.16 2.09
C ASP A 133 7.91 7.82 2.21
N ASN A 134 7.44 7.41 3.40
CA ASN A 134 6.03 7.05 3.63
C ASN A 134 5.09 8.26 3.73
N LEU A 135 5.64 9.49 3.69
CA LEU A 135 4.89 10.74 3.78
C LEU A 135 3.98 11.06 2.60
N HIS A 136 4.19 10.40 1.45
CA HIS A 136 3.44 10.63 0.20
C HIS A 136 2.09 9.90 0.16
N GLY A 137 1.73 9.15 1.20
CA GLY A 137 0.43 8.50 1.35
C GLY A 137 -0.72 9.52 1.36
N THR A 138 -1.83 9.16 0.71
CA THR A 138 -3.05 9.94 0.37
C THR A 138 -3.72 10.81 1.46
N TYR A 139 -3.16 10.91 2.66
CA TYR A 139 -3.73 11.58 3.84
C TYR A 139 -2.90 12.77 4.37
N ASP A 140 -1.62 12.96 3.98
CA ASP A 140 -0.70 13.88 4.68
C ASP A 140 -0.20 15.08 3.85
N ARG A 141 -1.07 15.71 3.03
CA ARG A 141 -0.72 16.96 2.31
C ARG A 141 -0.19 18.09 3.21
N GLY A 142 -0.41 18.02 4.52
CA GLY A 142 0.09 18.99 5.51
C GLY A 142 1.41 18.62 6.22
N GLY A 143 1.83 17.35 6.20
CA GLY A 143 3.00 16.87 6.93
C GLY A 143 4.32 17.27 6.28
N GLU A 144 4.43 17.06 4.97
CA GLU A 144 5.64 17.36 4.20
C GLU A 144 6.01 18.85 4.19
N SER A 145 5.03 19.72 3.93
CA SER A 145 5.21 21.18 3.99
C SER A 145 5.64 21.65 5.38
N ALA A 146 5.18 20.99 6.45
CA ALA A 146 5.58 21.29 7.81
C ALA A 146 7.00 20.82 8.13
N MET A 147 7.45 19.67 7.63
CA MET A 147 8.85 19.26 7.78
C MET A 147 9.81 20.17 7.01
N ILE A 148 9.43 20.61 5.81
CA ILE A 148 10.25 21.55 5.03
C ILE A 148 10.40 22.88 5.78
N SER A 149 9.33 23.39 6.40
CA SER A 149 9.42 24.62 7.19
C SER A 149 10.26 24.43 8.45
N VAL A 150 10.17 23.27 9.11
CA VAL A 150 11.04 22.89 10.23
C VAL A 150 12.49 22.84 9.81
N ILE A 151 12.83 22.14 8.72
CA ILE A 151 14.22 21.99 8.28
C ILE A 151 14.85 23.35 7.97
N LYS A 152 14.07 24.27 7.38
CA LYS A 152 14.52 25.64 7.08
C LYS A 152 14.66 26.52 8.33
N SER A 153 13.77 26.37 9.32
CA SER A 153 13.74 27.21 10.52
C SER A 153 14.58 26.65 11.68
N SER A 154 14.84 25.35 11.71
CA SER A 154 15.60 24.66 12.75
C SER A 154 17.07 25.04 12.69
N GLY A 155 17.66 25.41 13.83
CA GLY A 155 19.10 25.56 14.03
C GLY A 155 19.80 24.26 14.43
N GLN A 156 19.08 23.14 14.45
CA GLN A 156 19.55 21.84 14.91
C GLN A 156 19.80 20.89 13.72
N PRO A 157 20.74 19.94 13.83
CA PRO A 157 21.02 18.95 12.79
C PRO A 157 19.85 17.97 12.61
N ILE A 158 19.53 17.65 11.35
CA ILE A 158 18.40 16.77 11.00
C ILE A 158 18.89 15.64 10.08
N VAL A 159 18.56 14.40 10.45
CA VAL A 159 18.79 13.21 9.64
C VAL A 159 17.43 12.65 9.22
N LEU A 160 17.19 12.61 7.91
CA LEU A 160 16.05 11.97 7.27
C LEU A 160 16.47 10.56 6.83
N ILE A 161 15.71 9.53 7.19
CA ILE A 161 15.96 8.16 6.75
C ILE A 161 14.84 7.75 5.81
N ALA A 162 15.19 7.21 4.65
CA ALA A 162 14.25 6.71 3.65
C ALA A 162 14.71 5.36 3.09
N ASN A 163 13.79 4.54 2.60
CA ASN A 163 14.16 3.35 1.84
C ASN A 163 14.35 3.70 0.36
N ASP A 164 13.48 4.54 -0.20
CA ASP A 164 13.61 5.08 -1.56
C ASP A 164 13.81 6.61 -1.56
N TYR A 165 14.96 7.04 -2.11
CA TYR A 165 15.27 8.46 -2.31
C TYR A 165 14.34 9.14 -3.31
N TYR A 166 13.86 8.40 -4.33
CA TYR A 166 13.01 8.95 -5.37
C TYR A 166 11.56 9.11 -4.92
N ALA A 167 11.13 8.36 -3.91
CA ALA A 167 9.83 8.51 -3.27
C ALA A 167 9.68 9.84 -2.50
N LEU A 168 10.78 10.46 -2.06
CA LEU A 168 10.74 11.79 -1.41
C LEU A 168 10.33 12.90 -2.41
N SER A 169 9.79 14.03 -1.94
CA SER A 169 9.55 15.16 -2.84
C SER A 169 10.88 15.78 -3.31
N LYS A 170 10.80 16.42 -4.48
CA LYS A 170 11.92 17.24 -5.00
C LYS A 170 12.37 18.31 -3.99
N GLN A 171 11.43 18.93 -3.27
CA GLN A 171 11.75 20.00 -2.33
C GLN A 171 12.59 19.50 -1.15
N LEU A 172 12.30 18.30 -0.60
CA LEU A 172 13.11 17.67 0.45
C LEU A 172 14.50 17.29 -0.06
N ARG A 173 14.59 16.76 -1.28
CA ARG A 173 15.87 16.42 -1.92
C ARG A 173 16.77 17.63 -2.15
N ASP A 174 16.20 18.79 -2.48
CA ASP A 174 16.98 20.00 -2.76
C ASP A 174 17.60 20.58 -1.47
N ILE A 175 16.90 20.52 -0.33
CA ILE A 175 17.33 21.13 0.94
C ILE A 175 18.30 20.27 1.76
N ALA A 176 18.40 18.97 1.48
CA ALA A 176 19.25 18.04 2.24
C ALA A 176 20.41 17.48 1.39
N GLU A 177 21.43 16.94 2.06
CA GLU A 177 22.55 16.24 1.41
C GLU A 177 22.24 14.73 1.28
N PRO A 178 22.28 14.14 0.08
CA PRO A 178 21.97 12.72 -0.10
C PRO A 178 23.18 11.81 0.22
N ILE A 179 22.98 10.82 1.07
CA ILE A 179 23.97 9.77 1.40
C ILE A 179 23.37 8.39 1.15
N GLN A 180 23.94 7.67 0.19
CA GLN A 180 23.50 6.33 -0.19
C GLN A 180 24.14 5.26 0.69
N PHE A 181 23.30 4.42 1.30
CA PHE A 181 23.69 3.14 1.89
C PHE A 181 23.39 2.01 0.91
N ARG A 182 24.43 1.22 0.60
CA ARG A 182 24.35 0.07 -0.31
C ARG A 182 24.10 -1.22 0.48
N PRO A 183 23.57 -2.27 -0.18
CA PRO A 183 23.49 -3.61 0.41
C PRO A 183 24.86 -4.07 0.95
N ILE A 184 24.86 -4.73 2.11
CA ILE A 184 26.09 -5.17 2.76
C ILE A 184 26.56 -6.48 2.11
N LEU A 185 27.86 -6.59 1.84
CA LEU A 185 28.47 -7.81 1.32
C LEU A 185 28.35 -8.95 2.33
N SER A 186 28.04 -10.17 1.88
CA SER A 186 27.90 -11.34 2.75
C SER A 186 29.14 -11.60 3.60
N SER A 187 30.35 -11.37 3.06
CA SER A 187 31.60 -11.50 3.81
C SER A 187 31.71 -10.54 5.00
N SER A 188 31.10 -9.36 4.91
CA SER A 188 31.04 -8.39 6.00
C SER A 188 29.99 -8.78 7.04
N ILE A 189 28.83 -9.31 6.62
CA ILE A 189 27.81 -9.86 7.52
C ILE A 189 28.39 -11.01 8.35
N VAL A 190 29.10 -11.96 7.72
CA VAL A 190 29.74 -13.10 8.40
C VAL A 190 30.68 -12.64 9.52
N LYS A 191 31.42 -11.54 9.34
CA LYS A 191 32.29 -10.99 10.40
C LYS A 191 31.51 -10.60 11.65
N VAL A 192 30.34 -9.96 11.46
CA VAL A 192 29.47 -9.56 12.57
C VAL A 192 28.87 -10.78 13.25
N LEU A 193 28.33 -11.73 12.47
CA LEU A 193 27.74 -12.96 13.00
C LEU A 193 28.76 -13.78 13.81
N LYS A 194 30.00 -13.87 13.32
CA LYS A 194 31.10 -14.55 14.02
C LYS A 194 31.43 -13.88 15.36
N ARG A 195 31.43 -12.54 15.40
CA ARG A 195 31.61 -11.78 16.64
C ARG A 195 30.50 -12.10 17.63
N ILE A 196 29.23 -12.06 17.19
CA ILE A 196 28.06 -12.37 18.01
C ILE A 196 28.12 -13.81 18.55
N CYS A 197 28.43 -14.82 17.71
CA CYS A 197 28.60 -16.20 18.17
C CYS A 197 29.67 -16.31 19.29
N THR A 198 30.75 -15.53 19.18
CA THR A 198 31.83 -15.54 20.19
C THR A 198 31.38 -14.94 21.51
N GLU A 199 30.63 -13.83 21.47
CA GLU A 199 30.13 -13.14 22.66
C GLU A 199 29.01 -13.92 23.36
N GLU A 200 28.12 -14.56 22.60
CA GLU A 200 27.06 -15.46 23.10
C GLU A 200 27.56 -16.88 23.43
N ARG A 201 28.86 -17.17 23.21
CA ARG A 201 29.52 -18.46 23.48
C ARG A 201 28.91 -19.65 22.73
N ILE A 202 28.44 -19.42 21.51
CA ILE A 202 27.87 -20.46 20.63
C ILE A 202 28.90 -20.88 19.60
N ARG A 203 29.07 -22.20 19.40
CA ARG A 203 29.92 -22.72 18.33
C ARG A 203 29.16 -22.66 17.01
N CYS A 204 29.70 -21.95 16.03
CA CYS A 204 29.04 -21.76 14.73
C CYS A 204 29.95 -22.28 13.60
N GLU A 205 29.43 -23.14 12.73
CA GLU A 205 30.16 -23.55 11.52
C GLU A 205 30.30 -22.39 10.53
N PRO A 206 31.48 -22.17 9.91
CA PRO A 206 31.67 -21.08 8.95
C PRO A 206 30.70 -21.15 7.75
N GLU A 207 30.39 -22.37 7.30
CA GLU A 207 29.45 -22.61 6.20
C GLU A 207 28.01 -22.22 6.58
N ALA A 208 27.60 -22.47 7.83
CA ALA A 208 26.30 -22.07 8.35
C ALA A 208 26.17 -20.54 8.37
N LEU A 209 27.19 -19.83 8.86
CA LEU A 209 27.22 -18.36 8.88
C LEU A 209 27.21 -17.77 7.47
N MET A 210 27.98 -18.36 6.55
CA MET A 210 28.02 -17.93 5.16
C MET A 210 26.65 -18.12 4.49
N LYS A 211 25.98 -19.24 4.76
CA LYS A 211 24.63 -19.49 4.26
C LYS A 211 23.60 -18.49 4.80
N ILE A 212 23.66 -18.13 6.09
CA ILE A 212 22.81 -17.07 6.65
C ILE A 212 23.08 -15.74 5.93
N ALA A 213 24.36 -15.39 5.74
CA ALA A 213 24.76 -14.13 5.09
C ALA A 213 24.51 -14.09 3.57
N GLU A 214 24.38 -15.22 2.89
CA GLU A 214 24.00 -15.28 1.47
C GLU A 214 22.49 -15.17 1.27
N ARG A 215 21.71 -15.61 2.26
CA ARG A 215 20.23 -15.52 2.22
C ARG A 215 19.71 -14.10 2.34
N THR A 216 20.49 -13.20 2.94
CA THR A 216 20.07 -11.83 3.17
C THR A 216 21.20 -10.85 2.92
N HIS A 217 20.85 -9.67 2.41
CA HIS A 217 21.75 -8.52 2.32
C HIS A 217 21.47 -7.48 3.42
N ASP A 218 20.69 -7.87 4.42
CA ASP A 218 20.28 -7.09 5.58
C ASP A 218 20.89 -7.73 6.84
N LEU A 219 21.64 -6.91 7.60
CA LEU A 219 22.32 -7.34 8.81
C LEU A 219 21.37 -7.64 9.97
N ARG A 220 20.31 -6.85 10.14
CA ARG A 220 19.28 -7.07 11.17
C ARG A 220 18.61 -8.42 10.94
N SER A 221 18.22 -8.68 9.70
CA SER A 221 17.62 -9.94 9.31
C SER A 221 18.58 -11.13 9.55
N ALA A 222 19.86 -10.98 9.22
CA ALA A 222 20.89 -12.01 9.45
C ALA A 222 21.11 -12.31 10.94
N ILE A 223 21.11 -11.28 11.79
CA ILE A 223 21.25 -11.44 13.24
C ILE A 223 20.05 -12.20 13.80
N ASN A 224 18.84 -11.86 13.36
CA ASN A 224 17.61 -12.54 13.80
C ASN A 224 17.59 -14.00 13.35
N ASP A 225 18.08 -14.30 12.15
CA ASP A 225 18.20 -15.68 11.65
C ASP A 225 19.21 -16.48 12.47
N LEU A 226 20.34 -15.87 12.83
CA LEU A 226 21.33 -16.49 13.71
C LEU A 226 20.74 -16.73 15.12
N GLN A 227 20.06 -15.73 15.68
CA GLN A 227 19.41 -15.84 16.98
C GLN A 227 18.41 -16.99 16.97
N ALA A 228 17.56 -17.09 15.95
CA ALA A 228 16.58 -18.17 15.78
C ALA A 228 17.24 -19.55 15.68
N ALA A 229 18.34 -19.67 14.93
CA ALA A 229 19.09 -20.93 14.83
C ALA A 229 19.74 -21.33 16.17
N ALA A 230 20.16 -20.34 16.96
CA ALA A 230 20.84 -20.53 18.25
C ALA A 230 19.89 -20.78 19.44
N ILE A 231 18.58 -20.53 19.32
CA ILE A 231 17.65 -20.70 20.46
C ILE A 231 17.73 -22.14 21.00
N GLY A 232 18.12 -22.27 22.26
CA GLY A 232 18.18 -23.55 22.97
C GLY A 232 19.33 -24.47 22.53
N ARG A 233 20.35 -23.96 21.84
CA ARG A 233 21.50 -24.74 21.34
C ARG A 233 22.82 -24.06 21.68
N ASP A 234 23.84 -24.89 21.96
CA ASP A 234 25.23 -24.44 22.16
C ASP A 234 26.07 -24.47 20.87
N GLU A 235 25.49 -25.03 19.79
CA GLU A 235 26.15 -25.22 18.50
C GLU A 235 25.16 -25.05 17.34
N VAL A 236 25.57 -24.32 16.31
CA VAL A 236 24.79 -24.05 15.09
C VAL A 236 25.53 -24.65 13.89
N THR A 237 24.91 -25.68 13.31
CA THR A 237 25.43 -26.38 12.13
C THR A 237 24.73 -25.94 10.85
N LEU A 238 25.27 -26.31 9.69
CA LEU A 238 24.63 -26.05 8.39
C LEU A 238 23.21 -26.62 8.33
N ALA A 239 22.97 -27.77 8.96
CA ALA A 239 21.66 -28.44 8.97
C ALA A 239 20.60 -27.61 9.72
N ASP A 240 20.97 -26.97 10.83
CA ASP A 240 20.04 -26.14 11.62
C ASP A 240 19.60 -24.89 10.85
N VAL A 241 20.53 -24.31 10.09
CA VAL A 241 20.24 -23.19 9.17
C VAL A 241 19.37 -23.68 8.01
N THR A 242 19.52 -24.92 7.54
CA THR A 242 18.67 -25.47 6.47
C THR A 242 17.23 -25.74 6.91
N THR A 243 17.01 -26.12 8.18
CA THR A 243 15.65 -26.40 8.70
C THR A 243 14.82 -25.16 8.93
N GLY A 244 15.47 -24.00 9.14
CA GLY A 244 14.83 -22.69 9.08
C GLY A 244 14.88 -22.14 7.64
N GLU A 245 14.12 -22.73 6.73
CA GLU A 245 13.78 -22.04 5.49
C GLU A 245 12.92 -20.83 5.88
N ARG A 246 13.55 -19.66 5.98
CA ARG A 246 12.82 -18.45 5.60
C ARG A 246 12.54 -18.62 4.12
N ASP A 247 11.27 -18.60 3.75
CA ASP A 247 10.85 -18.28 2.39
C ASP A 247 11.49 -16.92 2.07
N VAL A 248 12.67 -16.95 1.45
CA VAL A 248 13.07 -15.84 0.60
C VAL A 248 12.07 -15.98 -0.51
N PRO A 249 11.05 -15.10 -0.62
CA PRO A 249 10.08 -15.19 -1.69
C PRO A 249 10.89 -15.36 -2.96
N GLU A 250 10.75 -16.51 -3.63
CA GLU A 250 11.47 -16.70 -4.89
C GLU A 250 11.12 -15.48 -5.71
N SER A 251 12.14 -14.71 -6.11
CA SER A 251 11.90 -13.49 -6.88
C SER A 251 10.92 -13.87 -7.99
N ILE A 252 9.77 -13.21 -8.05
CA ILE A 252 8.67 -13.59 -8.94
C ILE A 252 9.13 -13.80 -10.39
N PHE A 253 10.18 -13.09 -10.80
CA PHE A 253 10.87 -13.26 -12.08
C PHE A 253 11.48 -14.66 -12.30
N LYS A 254 12.03 -15.29 -11.26
CA LYS A 254 12.53 -16.66 -11.28
C LYS A 254 11.38 -17.65 -11.48
N VAL A 255 10.28 -17.47 -10.75
CA VAL A 255 9.10 -18.34 -10.84
C VAL A 255 8.42 -18.21 -12.20
N ILE A 256 8.28 -16.98 -12.71
CA ILE A 256 7.85 -16.71 -14.08
C ILE A 256 8.76 -17.41 -15.10
N GLY A 257 10.08 -17.40 -14.86
CA GLY A 257 11.04 -18.19 -15.62
C GLY A 257 10.75 -19.70 -15.59
N LEU A 258 10.36 -20.26 -14.43
CA LEU A 258 9.98 -21.67 -14.29
C LEU A 258 8.66 -21.98 -15.00
N ILE A 259 7.66 -21.09 -14.91
CA ILE A 259 6.36 -21.25 -15.58
C ILE A 259 6.55 -21.32 -17.10
N PHE A 260 7.32 -20.40 -17.68
CA PHE A 260 7.49 -20.33 -19.13
C PHE A 260 8.56 -21.26 -19.69
N ARG A 261 9.60 -21.58 -18.92
CA ARG A 261 10.76 -22.33 -19.45
C ARG A 261 11.07 -23.65 -18.76
N GLY A 262 10.53 -23.89 -17.57
CA GLY A 262 10.72 -25.14 -16.86
C GLY A 262 10.19 -26.33 -17.67
N ASP A 263 10.87 -27.46 -17.59
CA ASP A 263 10.39 -28.71 -18.18
C ASP A 263 9.47 -29.49 -17.21
N ASP A 264 9.47 -29.13 -15.92
CA ASP A 264 8.63 -29.76 -14.88
C ASP A 264 7.54 -28.79 -14.37
N PRO A 265 6.27 -28.99 -14.76
CA PRO A 265 5.14 -28.21 -14.27
C PRO A 265 4.94 -28.30 -12.75
N LYS A 266 5.29 -29.42 -12.12
CA LYS A 266 5.10 -29.60 -10.67
C LYS A 266 6.07 -28.74 -9.89
N LYS A 267 7.31 -28.62 -10.35
CA LYS A 267 8.30 -27.73 -9.78
C LYS A 267 7.85 -26.26 -9.86
N ALA A 268 7.33 -25.85 -11.02
CA ALA A 268 6.80 -24.50 -11.19
C ALA A 268 5.59 -24.24 -10.26
N LEU A 269 4.72 -25.24 -10.08
CA LEU A 269 3.55 -25.10 -9.20
C LEU A 269 3.95 -24.95 -7.73
N ARG A 270 4.94 -25.71 -7.25
CA ARG A 270 5.49 -25.54 -5.89
C ARG A 270 6.09 -24.16 -5.69
N ALA A 271 6.91 -23.72 -6.65
CA ALA A 271 7.51 -22.38 -6.59
C ALA A 271 6.47 -21.24 -6.56
N VAL A 272 5.27 -21.44 -7.11
CA VAL A 272 4.14 -20.50 -6.98
C VAL A 272 3.47 -20.59 -5.61
N GLN A 273 3.41 -21.77 -4.99
CA GLN A 273 2.88 -21.93 -3.63
C GLN A 273 3.78 -21.28 -2.59
N ASP A 274 5.09 -21.28 -2.84
CA ASP A 274 6.12 -20.69 -1.98
C ASP A 274 6.27 -19.16 -2.25
N LEU A 275 5.47 -18.61 -3.15
CA LEU A 275 5.46 -17.19 -3.52
C LEU A 275 4.43 -16.44 -2.66
N ASP A 276 4.85 -15.31 -2.08
CA ASP A 276 3.95 -14.39 -1.37
C ASP A 276 3.18 -13.49 -2.35
N GLU A 277 2.50 -14.11 -3.32
CA GLU A 277 1.67 -13.44 -4.32
C GLU A 277 0.36 -14.18 -4.49
N SER A 278 -0.75 -13.43 -4.52
CA SER A 278 -2.06 -14.06 -4.64
C SER A 278 -2.26 -14.64 -6.06
N PRO A 279 -3.08 -15.69 -6.24
CA PRO A 279 -3.47 -16.14 -7.57
C PRO A 279 -4.15 -15.04 -8.42
N GLU A 280 -4.75 -14.04 -7.76
CA GLU A 280 -5.40 -12.90 -8.43
C GLU A 280 -4.38 -11.92 -8.99
N ASP A 281 -3.19 -11.83 -8.39
CA ASP A 281 -2.11 -10.96 -8.85
C ASP A 281 -1.19 -11.70 -9.83
N LEU A 282 -0.95 -12.99 -9.60
CA LEU A 282 -0.15 -13.86 -10.48
C LEU A 282 -0.68 -13.88 -11.92
N VAL A 283 -1.99 -13.79 -12.12
CA VAL A 283 -2.59 -13.77 -13.46
C VAL A 283 -2.05 -12.61 -14.30
N GLY A 284 -1.84 -11.44 -13.69
CA GLY A 284 -1.29 -10.26 -14.37
C GLY A 284 0.19 -10.43 -14.72
N TRP A 285 0.94 -11.13 -13.88
CA TRP A 285 2.33 -11.49 -14.14
C TRP A 285 2.47 -12.45 -15.31
N VAL A 286 1.60 -13.45 -15.39
CA VAL A 286 1.59 -14.40 -16.50
C VAL A 286 1.12 -13.70 -17.79
N ASP A 287 0.05 -12.90 -17.74
CA ASP A 287 -0.50 -12.16 -18.88
C ASP A 287 0.54 -11.24 -19.55
N GLU A 288 1.20 -10.36 -18.77
CA GLU A 288 2.16 -9.38 -19.30
C GLU A 288 3.37 -10.05 -19.98
N ASN A 289 3.74 -11.24 -19.51
CA ASN A 289 4.94 -11.94 -19.95
C ASN A 289 4.65 -13.04 -20.99
N LEU A 290 3.40 -13.45 -21.18
CA LEU A 290 3.00 -14.48 -22.15
C LEU A 290 3.43 -14.12 -23.59
N PRO A 291 3.16 -12.90 -24.11
CA PRO A 291 3.59 -12.49 -25.46
C PRO A 291 5.10 -12.33 -25.61
N ARG A 292 5.83 -12.22 -24.49
CA ARG A 292 7.29 -12.11 -24.48
C ARG A 292 7.94 -13.48 -24.48
N ALA A 293 7.28 -14.45 -23.85
CA ALA A 293 7.76 -15.81 -23.70
C ALA A 293 7.42 -16.71 -24.90
N TYR A 294 6.18 -16.62 -25.42
CA TYR A 294 5.66 -17.50 -26.47
C TYR A 294 5.34 -16.75 -27.76
N ARG A 295 5.28 -17.48 -28.88
CA ARG A 295 4.90 -16.98 -30.21
C ARG A 295 3.96 -17.97 -30.90
N ASP A 296 3.22 -17.47 -31.88
CA ASP A 296 2.37 -18.28 -32.77
C ASP A 296 1.40 -19.18 -31.98
N ASP A 297 1.34 -20.47 -32.32
CA ASP A 297 0.45 -21.48 -31.73
C ASP A 297 0.73 -21.74 -30.23
N ASP A 298 1.96 -21.56 -29.74
CA ASP A 298 2.25 -21.65 -28.30
C ASP A 298 1.62 -20.49 -27.52
N LEU A 299 1.57 -19.31 -28.14
CA LEU A 299 0.96 -18.12 -27.54
C LEU A 299 -0.56 -18.27 -27.43
N GLU A 300 -1.19 -18.76 -28.49
CA GLU A 300 -2.63 -19.04 -28.51
C GLU A 300 -3.03 -20.01 -27.39
N ARG A 301 -2.35 -21.15 -27.29
CA ARG A 301 -2.61 -22.13 -26.22
C ARG A 301 -2.31 -21.59 -24.83
N GLY A 302 -1.29 -20.75 -24.70
CA GLY A 302 -0.96 -20.09 -23.44
C GLY A 302 -2.10 -19.18 -22.97
N PHE A 303 -2.67 -18.39 -23.89
CA PHE A 303 -3.82 -17.54 -23.59
C PHE A 303 -5.09 -18.34 -23.37
N GLU A 304 -5.28 -19.47 -24.05
CA GLU A 304 -6.40 -20.37 -23.78
C GLU A 304 -6.34 -20.92 -22.34
N ALA A 305 -5.15 -21.35 -21.89
CA ALA A 305 -4.94 -21.79 -20.52
C ALA A 305 -5.19 -20.66 -19.50
N LEU A 306 -4.69 -19.46 -19.79
CA LEU A 306 -4.86 -18.28 -18.94
C LEU A 306 -6.33 -17.82 -18.88
N SER A 307 -7.05 -17.86 -19.99
CA SER A 307 -8.49 -17.54 -20.06
C SER A 307 -9.32 -18.49 -19.19
N ARG A 308 -8.99 -19.78 -19.19
CA ARG A 308 -9.63 -20.75 -18.28
C ARG A 308 -9.32 -20.46 -16.82
N ALA A 309 -8.10 -19.99 -16.50
CA ALA A 309 -7.76 -19.55 -15.15
C ALA A 309 -8.60 -18.34 -14.71
N ASP A 310 -8.77 -17.36 -15.58
CA ASP A 310 -9.59 -16.16 -15.34
C ASP A 310 -11.06 -16.52 -15.04
N LEU A 311 -11.62 -17.52 -15.73
CA LEU A 311 -12.97 -18.03 -15.41
C LEU A 311 -13.06 -18.58 -13.98
N PHE A 312 -12.02 -19.23 -13.46
CA PHE A 312 -11.98 -19.68 -12.07
C PHE A 312 -11.85 -18.50 -11.12
N LEU A 313 -10.95 -17.54 -11.39
CA LEU A 313 -10.79 -16.32 -10.58
C LEU A 313 -12.11 -15.52 -10.51
N GLY A 314 -12.78 -15.32 -11.64
CA GLY A 314 -14.08 -14.65 -11.70
C GLY A 314 -15.20 -15.39 -10.97
N ARG A 315 -15.09 -16.71 -10.75
CA ARG A 315 -16.00 -17.48 -9.89
C ARG A 315 -15.64 -17.32 -8.42
N VAL A 316 -14.35 -17.27 -8.08
CA VAL A 316 -13.89 -16.98 -6.71
C VAL A 316 -14.41 -15.61 -6.27
N MET A 317 -14.23 -14.57 -7.08
CA MET A 317 -14.68 -13.21 -6.74
C MET A 317 -16.19 -13.11 -6.56
N ARG A 318 -16.98 -13.81 -7.38
CA ARG A 318 -18.45 -13.76 -7.30
C ARG A 318 -19.06 -14.59 -6.19
N ARG A 319 -18.44 -15.73 -5.85
CA ARG A 319 -19.02 -16.73 -4.92
C ARG A 319 -18.21 -16.90 -3.63
N GLN A 320 -17.09 -16.18 -3.48
CA GLN A 320 -16.12 -16.35 -2.39
C GLN A 320 -15.64 -17.80 -2.24
N ALA A 321 -15.63 -18.55 -3.34
CA ALA A 321 -15.27 -19.97 -3.36
C ALA A 321 -13.75 -20.14 -3.53
N TYR A 322 -12.97 -19.77 -2.51
CA TYR A 322 -11.49 -19.76 -2.55
C TYR A 322 -10.85 -21.11 -2.90
N GLY A 323 -11.54 -22.24 -2.70
CA GLY A 323 -11.07 -23.55 -3.17
C GLY A 323 -10.82 -23.61 -4.69
N MET A 324 -11.44 -22.71 -5.48
CA MET A 324 -11.19 -22.62 -6.92
C MET A 324 -9.81 -22.02 -7.26
N TRP A 325 -9.13 -21.37 -6.33
CA TRP A 325 -7.76 -20.88 -6.55
C TRP A 325 -6.80 -21.99 -6.94
N ARG A 326 -6.96 -23.21 -6.40
CA ARG A 326 -6.14 -24.36 -6.80
C ARG A 326 -6.23 -24.64 -8.31
N TYR A 327 -7.40 -24.48 -8.90
CA TYR A 327 -7.63 -24.70 -10.33
C TYR A 327 -7.12 -23.52 -11.15
N ALA A 328 -7.32 -22.29 -10.67
CA ALA A 328 -6.75 -21.09 -11.30
C ALA A 328 -5.22 -21.17 -11.35
N SER A 329 -4.56 -21.42 -10.22
CA SER A 329 -3.10 -21.56 -10.12
C SER A 329 -2.59 -22.71 -10.98
N PHE A 330 -3.28 -23.86 -11.00
CA PHE A 330 -2.91 -24.96 -11.88
C PHE A 330 -2.94 -24.56 -13.36
N MET A 331 -3.98 -23.85 -13.80
CA MET A 331 -4.10 -23.42 -15.20
C MET A 331 -3.06 -22.35 -15.56
N MET A 332 -2.82 -21.36 -14.68
CA MET A 332 -1.79 -20.33 -14.89
C MET A 332 -0.37 -20.90 -14.94
N VAL A 333 -0.11 -21.96 -14.19
CA VAL A 333 1.24 -22.53 -14.07
C VAL A 333 1.42 -23.72 -14.99
N ALA A 334 0.73 -24.83 -14.72
CA ALA A 334 0.90 -26.06 -15.46
C ALA A 334 0.27 -25.98 -16.86
N GLY A 335 -0.88 -25.32 -16.98
CA GLY A 335 -1.54 -25.09 -18.27
C GLY A 335 -0.67 -24.27 -19.22
N VAL A 336 -0.17 -23.13 -18.75
CA VAL A 336 0.74 -22.26 -19.54
C VAL A 336 2.08 -22.93 -19.80
N ASN A 337 2.67 -23.63 -18.83
CA ASN A 337 3.92 -24.37 -19.05
C ASN A 337 3.76 -25.42 -20.15
N ARG A 338 2.66 -26.18 -20.12
CA ARG A 338 2.36 -27.24 -21.09
C ARG A 338 1.93 -26.71 -22.46
N ALA A 339 1.46 -25.46 -22.54
CA ALA A 339 1.14 -24.81 -23.80
C ALA A 339 2.37 -24.64 -24.71
N ARG A 340 3.57 -24.59 -24.14
CA ARG A 340 4.83 -24.52 -24.89
C ARG A 340 5.15 -25.84 -25.57
N ARG A 341 5.21 -25.83 -26.90
CA ARG A 341 5.69 -26.95 -27.73
C ARG A 341 7.07 -26.66 -28.31
N HIS A 342 7.40 -25.39 -28.52
CA HIS A 342 8.64 -24.95 -29.13
C HIS A 342 9.61 -24.41 -28.07
N ARG A 343 10.91 -24.68 -28.27
CA ARG A 343 11.97 -24.09 -27.44
C ARG A 343 12.46 -22.82 -28.10
N TYR A 344 12.18 -21.68 -27.45
CA TYR A 344 12.67 -20.38 -27.87
C TYR A 344 14.08 -20.14 -27.32
N GLY A 345 14.99 -19.66 -28.17
CA GLY A 345 16.34 -19.23 -27.77
C GLY A 345 16.35 -17.82 -27.18
N GLY A 346 17.26 -17.55 -26.24
CA GLY A 346 17.41 -16.25 -25.56
C GLY A 346 16.63 -16.16 -24.25
N TYR A 347 16.99 -15.19 -23.41
CA TYR A 347 16.28 -14.89 -22.16
C TYR A 347 15.28 -13.75 -22.44
N PRO A 348 13.96 -13.99 -22.40
CA PRO A 348 12.97 -12.91 -22.50
C PRO A 348 13.11 -12.01 -21.27
N GLY A 349 13.24 -10.70 -21.47
CA GLY A 349 13.19 -9.74 -20.36
C GLY A 349 11.79 -9.71 -19.76
N TYR A 350 11.59 -10.43 -18.66
CA TYR A 350 10.34 -10.40 -17.92
C TYR A 350 10.15 -9.04 -17.24
N SER A 351 8.92 -8.54 -17.19
CA SER A 351 8.59 -7.32 -16.46
C SER A 351 7.39 -7.49 -15.53
N ALA A 352 7.27 -6.56 -14.60
CA ALA A 352 6.09 -6.43 -13.78
C ALA A 352 4.84 -6.09 -14.61
N PRO A 353 3.62 -6.46 -14.13
CA PRO A 353 2.38 -6.18 -14.81
C PRO A 353 2.16 -4.69 -14.98
N THR A 354 2.00 -4.24 -16.22
CA THR A 354 1.72 -2.82 -16.50
C THR A 354 0.24 -2.49 -16.36
N TYR A 355 -0.62 -3.50 -16.26
CA TYR A 355 -2.07 -3.37 -16.19
C TYR A 355 -2.53 -2.45 -15.06
N TRP A 356 -2.04 -2.64 -13.83
CA TRP A 356 -2.41 -1.81 -12.69
C TRP A 356 -1.98 -0.35 -12.84
N GLN A 357 -0.78 -0.12 -13.38
CA GLN A 357 -0.30 1.23 -13.68
C GLN A 357 -1.18 1.90 -14.74
N LYS A 358 -1.56 1.18 -15.81
CA LYS A 358 -2.47 1.66 -16.84
C LYS A 358 -3.86 1.96 -16.26
N LEU A 359 -4.37 1.09 -15.39
CA LEU A 359 -5.67 1.26 -14.73
C LEU A 359 -5.67 2.47 -13.78
N GLY A 360 -4.57 2.69 -13.06
CA GLY A 360 -4.32 3.85 -12.21
C GLY A 360 -4.25 5.15 -13.02
N ARG A 361 -3.42 5.19 -14.07
CA ARG A 361 -3.32 6.34 -15.00
C ARG A 361 -4.67 6.69 -15.63
N ALA A 362 -5.45 5.67 -16.01
CA ALA A 362 -6.77 5.86 -16.60
C ALA A 362 -7.87 6.16 -15.56
N ARG A 363 -7.60 6.14 -14.25
CA ARG A 363 -8.63 6.31 -13.22
C ARG A 363 -9.29 7.69 -13.30
N THR A 364 -8.51 8.75 -13.40
CA THR A 364 -9.01 10.13 -13.50
C THR A 364 -9.81 10.33 -14.78
N ALA A 365 -9.25 9.94 -15.93
CA ALA A 365 -9.94 10.04 -17.21
C ALA A 365 -11.25 9.22 -17.25
N ARG A 366 -11.29 8.04 -16.61
CA ARG A 366 -12.51 7.25 -16.47
C ARG A 366 -13.53 7.92 -15.56
N ALA A 367 -13.10 8.53 -14.45
CA ALA A 367 -14.00 9.25 -13.54
C ALA A 367 -14.68 10.43 -14.24
N VAL A 368 -13.92 11.24 -14.98
CA VAL A 368 -14.45 12.34 -15.79
C VAL A 368 -15.44 11.81 -16.85
N ARG A 369 -15.06 10.77 -17.59
CA ARG A 369 -15.92 10.15 -18.59
C ARG A 369 -17.23 9.60 -18.00
N ASP A 370 -17.15 8.94 -16.85
CA ASP A 370 -18.32 8.35 -16.18
C ASP A 370 -19.21 9.42 -15.53
N SER A 371 -18.65 10.57 -15.13
CA SER A 371 -19.37 11.77 -14.70
C SER A 371 -20.16 12.37 -15.87
N LEU A 372 -19.49 12.66 -16.98
CA LEU A 372 -20.11 13.19 -18.19
C LEU A 372 -21.21 12.25 -18.72
N ALA A 373 -20.93 10.95 -18.80
CA ALA A 373 -21.92 9.95 -19.19
C ALA A 373 -23.12 9.90 -18.24
N SER A 374 -22.91 10.18 -16.95
CA SER A 374 -24.00 10.27 -15.98
C SER A 374 -24.84 11.54 -16.17
N LYS A 375 -24.25 12.67 -16.54
CA LYS A 375 -24.98 13.94 -16.81
C LYS A 375 -25.83 13.81 -18.06
N ILE A 376 -25.24 13.28 -19.14
CA ILE A 376 -25.95 12.98 -20.40
C ILE A 376 -27.08 11.98 -20.13
N GLY A 377 -26.80 10.87 -19.45
CA GLY A 377 -27.81 9.84 -19.16
C GLY A 377 -28.98 10.38 -18.34
N LYS A 378 -28.74 11.30 -17.39
CA LYS A 378 -29.80 11.98 -16.63
C LYS A 378 -30.67 12.88 -17.51
N TYR A 379 -30.07 13.60 -18.44
CA TYR A 379 -30.79 14.52 -19.32
C TYR A 379 -31.57 13.80 -20.42
N CYS A 380 -30.98 12.76 -21.01
CA CYS A 380 -31.56 11.99 -22.11
C CYS A 380 -32.38 10.77 -21.65
N HIS A 381 -32.45 10.49 -20.34
CA HIS A 381 -33.07 9.30 -19.77
C HIS A 381 -32.51 7.97 -20.30
N THR A 382 -31.18 7.88 -20.44
CA THR A 382 -30.48 6.69 -20.97
C THR A 382 -29.43 6.15 -20.01
N SER A 383 -28.99 4.91 -20.24
CA SER A 383 -27.92 4.30 -19.45
C SER A 383 -26.56 4.95 -19.73
N LYS A 384 -25.62 4.89 -18.78
CA LYS A 384 -24.23 5.36 -19.01
C LYS A 384 -23.53 4.64 -20.17
N ARG A 385 -23.94 3.41 -20.48
CA ARG A 385 -23.40 2.66 -21.63
C ARG A 385 -23.89 3.30 -22.93
N GLU A 386 -25.19 3.56 -23.02
CA GLU A 386 -25.82 4.20 -24.18
C GLU A 386 -25.32 5.64 -24.38
N ALA A 387 -25.25 6.43 -23.30
CA ALA A 387 -24.68 7.77 -23.29
C ALA A 387 -23.26 7.81 -23.89
N ARG A 388 -22.41 6.84 -23.54
CA ARG A 388 -21.04 6.72 -24.07
C ARG A 388 -20.97 6.24 -25.52
N ALA A 389 -21.84 5.31 -25.91
CA ALA A 389 -21.82 4.71 -27.23
C ALA A 389 -22.38 5.65 -28.31
N VAL A 390 -23.46 6.36 -28.00
CA VAL A 390 -24.25 7.11 -28.99
C VAL A 390 -24.06 8.62 -28.85
N TYR A 391 -24.21 9.16 -27.64
CA TYR A 391 -24.28 10.61 -27.43
C TYR A 391 -22.90 11.27 -27.32
N PHE A 392 -21.92 10.58 -26.73
CA PHE A 392 -20.55 11.10 -26.61
C PHE A 392 -19.94 11.52 -27.95
N PRO A 393 -19.94 10.68 -29.01
CA PRO A 393 -19.40 11.07 -30.31
C PRO A 393 -20.18 12.22 -30.95
N LEU A 394 -21.50 12.26 -30.76
CA LEU A 394 -22.36 13.34 -31.28
C LEU A 394 -22.04 14.68 -30.60
N LEU A 395 -21.94 14.70 -29.27
CA LEU A 395 -21.58 15.89 -28.51
C LEU A 395 -20.18 16.37 -28.87
N HIS A 396 -19.22 15.46 -29.04
CA HIS A 396 -17.89 15.81 -29.53
C HIS A 396 -17.95 16.52 -30.90
N ALA A 397 -18.85 16.10 -31.80
CA ALA A 397 -19.03 16.77 -33.09
C ALA A 397 -19.68 18.16 -32.96
N LEU A 398 -20.65 18.31 -32.05
CA LEU A 398 -21.35 19.57 -31.79
C LEU A 398 -20.48 20.60 -31.06
N PHE A 399 -19.51 20.16 -30.27
CA PHE A 399 -18.57 21.04 -29.56
C PHE A 399 -17.57 21.74 -30.50
N ASN A 400 -17.56 21.42 -31.80
CA ASN A 400 -16.83 22.21 -32.79
C ASN A 400 -17.48 23.57 -33.07
N ASP A 401 -18.76 23.73 -32.76
CA ASP A 401 -19.48 25.00 -32.85
C ASP A 401 -19.53 25.64 -31.46
N GLU A 402 -19.01 26.86 -31.34
CA GLU A 402 -18.77 27.53 -30.06
C GLU A 402 -20.08 27.85 -29.33
N ASP A 403 -21.07 28.38 -30.04
CA ASP A 403 -22.38 28.73 -29.47
C ASP A 403 -23.12 27.47 -28.98
N ALA A 404 -23.06 26.39 -29.77
CA ALA A 404 -23.63 25.09 -29.41
C ALA A 404 -22.91 24.49 -28.19
N ALA A 405 -21.58 24.60 -28.11
CA ALA A 405 -20.78 24.12 -26.99
C ALA A 405 -21.16 24.82 -25.67
N ILE A 406 -21.29 26.15 -25.69
CA ILE A 406 -21.67 26.96 -24.51
C ILE A 406 -23.08 26.56 -24.02
N CYS A 407 -24.05 26.47 -24.94
CA CYS A 407 -25.43 26.10 -24.59
C CYS A 407 -25.52 24.67 -24.02
N LEU A 408 -24.83 23.72 -24.64
CA LEU A 408 -24.81 22.33 -24.18
C LEU A 408 -24.06 22.17 -22.86
N ALA A 409 -22.97 22.91 -22.66
CA ALA A 409 -22.22 22.95 -21.41
C ALA A 409 -23.09 23.48 -20.27
N ALA A 410 -23.83 24.58 -20.49
CA ALA A 410 -24.76 25.14 -19.51
C ALA A 410 -25.89 24.15 -19.19
N ARG A 411 -26.51 23.57 -20.23
CA ARG A 411 -27.68 22.70 -20.09
C ARG A 411 -27.36 21.38 -19.38
N LEU A 412 -26.21 20.78 -19.68
CA LEU A 412 -25.73 19.56 -19.02
C LEU A 412 -24.96 19.86 -17.72
N ARG A 413 -24.74 21.14 -17.40
CA ARG A 413 -23.94 21.63 -16.27
C ARG A 413 -22.56 20.97 -16.23
N LEU A 414 -21.83 21.07 -17.34
CA LEU A 414 -20.53 20.45 -17.50
C LEU A 414 -19.45 21.18 -16.71
N GLU A 415 -18.46 20.43 -16.22
CA GLU A 415 -17.25 20.98 -15.63
C GLU A 415 -16.15 21.14 -16.69
N GLU A 416 -15.14 21.98 -16.45
CA GLU A 416 -14.01 22.21 -17.37
C GLU A 416 -13.37 20.92 -17.89
N GLU A 417 -13.18 19.92 -17.02
CA GLU A 417 -12.56 18.63 -17.38
C GLU A 417 -13.41 17.82 -18.38
N GLU A 418 -14.73 17.96 -18.29
CA GLU A 418 -15.68 17.26 -19.17
C GLU A 418 -15.78 17.97 -20.52
N ILE A 419 -15.71 19.31 -20.53
CA ILE A 419 -15.63 20.13 -21.75
C ILE A 419 -14.34 19.82 -22.49
N ALA A 420 -13.20 19.81 -21.80
CA ALA A 420 -11.90 19.45 -22.38
C ALA A 420 -11.91 18.04 -23.00
N LEU A 421 -12.58 17.07 -22.33
CA LEU A 421 -12.75 15.72 -22.86
C LEU A 421 -13.57 15.67 -24.16
N LEU A 422 -14.60 16.52 -24.30
CA LEU A 422 -15.43 16.61 -25.50
C LEU A 422 -14.74 17.32 -26.66
N MET A 423 -13.81 18.25 -26.37
CA MET A 423 -13.04 18.96 -27.39
C MET A 423 -11.75 18.22 -27.80
N GLY A 424 -11.40 17.12 -27.13
CA GLY A 424 -10.15 16.39 -27.37
C GLY A 424 -8.89 17.19 -27.02
N GLY A 425 -9.02 18.25 -26.22
CA GLY A 425 -7.96 19.21 -25.88
C GLY A 425 -7.53 19.16 -24.40
N GLU A 426 -6.49 19.93 -24.07
CA GLU A 426 -6.04 20.07 -22.67
C GLU A 426 -6.98 20.97 -21.86
N ARG A 427 -7.10 20.68 -20.56
CA ARG A 427 -7.94 21.41 -19.60
C ARG A 427 -7.63 22.93 -19.57
N SER A 428 -6.40 23.32 -19.87
CA SER A 428 -5.92 24.71 -19.86
C SER A 428 -6.00 25.43 -21.20
N SER A 429 -6.76 24.91 -22.17
CA SER A 429 -7.03 25.68 -23.39
C SER A 429 -7.88 26.89 -23.03
N LYS A 430 -7.48 28.08 -23.51
CA LYS A 430 -8.24 29.33 -23.36
C LYS A 430 -9.68 29.19 -23.88
N GLU A 431 -9.89 28.31 -24.86
CA GLU A 431 -11.20 28.00 -25.42
C GLU A 431 -12.08 27.23 -24.43
N VAL A 432 -11.51 26.28 -23.67
CA VAL A 432 -12.24 25.54 -22.62
C VAL A 432 -12.67 26.47 -21.48
N GLU A 433 -11.76 27.34 -21.05
CA GLU A 433 -12.02 28.33 -19.98
C GLU A 433 -13.12 29.31 -20.41
N LYS A 434 -13.04 29.84 -21.64
CA LYS A 434 -14.07 30.70 -22.21
C LYS A 434 -15.45 30.03 -22.25
N ILE A 435 -15.53 28.82 -22.80
CA ILE A 435 -16.80 28.07 -22.90
C ILE A 435 -17.37 27.80 -21.50
N TYR A 436 -16.52 27.47 -20.53
CA TYR A 436 -16.94 27.22 -19.16
C TYR A 436 -17.49 28.47 -18.48
N ASP A 437 -16.79 29.61 -18.56
CA ASP A 437 -17.20 30.86 -17.95
C ASP A 437 -18.51 31.39 -18.56
N GLU A 438 -18.62 31.40 -19.90
CA GLU A 438 -19.84 31.83 -20.59
C GLU A 438 -21.02 30.89 -20.28
N SER A 439 -20.78 29.59 -20.12
CA SER A 439 -21.82 28.65 -19.70
C SER A 439 -22.31 28.90 -18.27
N ARG A 440 -21.43 29.35 -17.36
CA ARG A 440 -21.81 29.71 -15.98
C ARG A 440 -22.66 30.97 -15.95
N GLU A 441 -22.33 31.98 -16.74
CA GLU A 441 -23.16 33.18 -16.87
C GLU A 441 -24.58 32.85 -17.37
N LEU A 442 -24.72 31.93 -18.32
CA LEU A 442 -26.04 31.48 -18.78
C LEU A 442 -26.83 30.79 -17.67
N ILE A 443 -26.19 29.93 -16.88
CA ILE A 443 -26.83 29.27 -15.72
C ILE A 443 -27.27 30.32 -14.70
N GLU A 444 -26.44 31.32 -14.41
CA GLU A 444 -26.77 32.39 -13.46
C GLU A 444 -27.97 33.22 -13.95
N LYS A 445 -27.99 33.60 -15.23
CA LYS A 445 -29.13 34.31 -15.84
C LYS A 445 -30.42 33.48 -15.80
N GLU A 446 -30.34 32.17 -16.05
CA GLU A 446 -31.50 31.27 -15.91
C GLU A 446 -32.00 31.21 -14.46
N VAL A 447 -31.09 31.09 -13.48
CA VAL A 447 -31.44 31.04 -12.05
C VAL A 447 -32.04 32.37 -11.59
N GLU A 448 -31.47 33.50 -11.98
CA GLU A 448 -32.04 34.83 -11.69
C GLU A 448 -33.44 34.99 -12.30
N HIS A 449 -33.63 34.51 -13.53
CA HIS A 449 -34.95 34.51 -14.17
C HIS A 449 -35.94 33.61 -13.43
N GLU A 450 -35.54 32.40 -13.02
CA GLU A 450 -36.38 31.52 -12.21
C GLU A 450 -36.74 32.16 -10.86
N ILE A 451 -35.81 32.87 -10.21
CA ILE A 451 -36.05 33.60 -8.97
C ILE A 451 -37.01 34.77 -9.18
N ASP A 452 -36.85 35.57 -10.23
CA ASP A 452 -37.76 36.68 -10.56
C ASP A 452 -39.17 36.16 -10.88
N VAL A 453 -39.27 35.10 -11.68
CA VAL A 453 -40.54 34.43 -11.98
C VAL A 453 -41.18 33.89 -10.69
N PHE A 454 -40.42 33.19 -9.85
CA PHE A 454 -40.92 32.66 -8.58
C PHE A 454 -41.32 33.78 -7.61
N ALA A 455 -40.57 34.88 -7.54
CA ALA A 455 -40.90 36.06 -6.74
C ALA A 455 -42.20 36.73 -7.22
N ARG A 456 -42.42 36.80 -8.53
CA ARG A 456 -43.68 37.29 -9.12
C ARG A 456 -44.87 36.40 -8.75
N PHE A 457 -44.71 35.08 -8.74
CA PHE A 457 -45.78 34.17 -8.29
C PHE A 457 -45.97 34.16 -6.76
N GLY A 458 -44.89 34.36 -5.98
CA GLY A 458 -44.94 34.50 -4.52
C GLY A 458 -45.66 35.76 -4.05
N SER A 459 -45.52 36.87 -4.78
CA SER A 459 -46.20 38.13 -4.47
C SER A 459 -47.73 38.11 -4.62
N VAL A 460 -48.29 37.11 -5.32
CA VAL A 460 -49.76 36.97 -5.49
C VAL A 460 -50.43 36.36 -4.23
N ALA A 461 -49.67 35.69 -3.35
CA ALA A 461 -50.21 35.08 -2.14
C ALA A 461 -50.33 36.05 -0.93
N GLU A 462 -49.68 37.21 -0.96
CA GLU A 462 -49.69 38.20 0.15
C GLU A 462 -50.60 39.42 -0.08
N ALA A 463 -51.27 39.54 -1.24
CA ALA A 463 -52.17 40.66 -1.53
C ALA A 463 -53.62 40.47 -0.99
N GLY A 464 -53.80 39.63 0.02
CA GLY A 464 -55.12 39.18 0.48
C GLY A 464 -55.26 38.95 1.98
N LYS A 465 -54.70 39.82 2.85
CA LYS A 465 -55.11 39.89 4.27
C LYS A 465 -55.22 41.35 4.74
N PRO A 466 -56.32 41.73 5.43
CA PRO A 466 -56.57 43.12 5.81
C PRO A 466 -55.71 43.55 7.01
N LYS A 467 -55.34 44.83 7.00
CA LYS A 467 -54.58 45.53 8.04
C LYS A 467 -55.30 45.51 9.38
N ASN A 468 -54.60 45.15 10.46
CA ASN A 468 -54.85 45.71 11.79
C ASN A 468 -53.54 45.91 12.57
N SER A 469 -53.36 47.16 12.98
CA SER A 469 -52.58 47.73 14.08
C SER A 469 -51.21 47.16 14.49
N VAL A 470 -50.23 48.04 14.33
CA VAL A 470 -48.97 48.23 15.05
C VAL A 470 -49.04 47.94 16.56
N ALA A 471 -48.05 47.21 17.07
CA ALA A 471 -47.42 47.46 18.38
C ALA A 471 -45.97 46.94 18.39
N GLU A 472 -45.10 47.76 18.97
CA GLU A 472 -43.65 47.77 18.93
C GLU A 472 -42.92 46.72 19.80
N ALA A 473 -41.68 46.47 19.34
CA ALA A 473 -40.45 46.31 20.12
C ALA A 473 -40.18 45.04 20.94
N GLY A 474 -39.02 44.44 20.62
CA GLY A 474 -38.23 43.65 21.57
C GLY A 474 -37.17 42.77 20.92
N LYS A 475 -35.95 43.29 20.73
CA LYS A 475 -34.74 42.43 20.61
C LYS A 475 -34.63 41.55 21.86
N PRO A 476 -34.24 40.27 21.76
CA PRO A 476 -32.87 39.91 22.17
C PRO A 476 -32.26 38.70 21.39
N LYS A 477 -30.97 38.75 21.06
CA LYS A 477 -29.81 38.01 21.65
C LYS A 477 -29.70 36.51 21.32
N ASN A 478 -28.51 36.19 20.79
CA ASN A 478 -27.71 34.96 20.89
C ASN A 478 -28.30 33.74 21.62
N SER A 479 -28.25 32.58 20.98
CA SER A 479 -27.51 31.42 21.50
C SER A 479 -27.34 30.32 20.45
N VAL A 480 -26.17 29.70 20.53
CA VAL A 480 -25.72 28.51 19.82
C VAL A 480 -26.44 27.29 20.39
N ALA A 481 -26.86 26.36 19.54
CA ALA A 481 -27.12 24.98 19.94
C ALA A 481 -26.89 24.00 18.77
N GLU A 482 -26.03 23.02 19.04
CA GLU A 482 -25.66 21.86 18.23
C GLU A 482 -26.88 21.07 17.71
N ALA A 483 -26.77 20.55 16.48
CA ALA A 483 -27.64 19.49 15.97
C ALA A 483 -26.82 18.25 15.60
N GLY A 484 -27.06 17.18 16.35
CA GLY A 484 -26.41 15.87 16.21
C GLY A 484 -26.94 15.00 15.07
N LYS A 485 -26.22 13.88 14.89
CA LYS A 485 -26.40 12.79 13.91
C LYS A 485 -27.86 12.36 13.65
N PRO A 486 -28.22 11.97 12.42
CA PRO A 486 -29.50 11.33 12.14
C PRO A 486 -29.44 9.80 12.39
N LYS A 487 -30.49 9.30 13.04
CA LYS A 487 -30.82 7.87 13.23
C LYS A 487 -31.44 7.26 11.97
N LYS A 488 -31.13 5.99 11.73
CA LYS A 488 -31.81 5.03 10.86
C LYS A 488 -33.33 5.03 11.09
N LYS A 489 -34.11 4.93 10.01
CA LYS A 489 -35.48 4.38 10.01
C LYS A 489 -35.69 3.40 8.84
N ASP A 490 -35.94 2.18 9.26
CA ASP A 490 -36.91 1.15 8.82
C ASP A 490 -37.28 0.89 7.36
N LYS A 491 -37.29 -0.43 7.12
CA LYS A 491 -37.80 -1.19 5.98
C LYS A 491 -39.30 -1.02 5.82
N LEU A 492 -39.76 -0.90 4.57
CA LEU A 492 -41.13 -1.25 4.17
C LEU A 492 -41.07 -2.25 3.01
N SER A 493 -41.84 -3.32 3.14
CA SER A 493 -42.11 -4.41 2.21
C SER A 493 -43.26 -4.09 1.25
N ARG A 494 -43.23 -4.64 0.02
CA ARG A 494 -44.33 -5.18 -0.83
C ARG A 494 -43.80 -5.36 -2.27
N ASP A 495 -43.71 -6.59 -2.77
CA ASP A 495 -44.73 -7.40 -3.49
C ASP A 495 -44.84 -7.08 -4.99
N GLY A 496 -44.53 -8.10 -5.80
CA GLY A 496 -45.30 -8.55 -6.97
C GLY A 496 -45.07 -7.88 -8.34
N GLY A 497 -44.76 -8.71 -9.36
CA GLY A 497 -45.11 -8.41 -10.76
C GLY A 497 -44.11 -8.90 -11.80
N ASP A 498 -44.43 -10.03 -12.44
CA ASP A 498 -43.75 -10.65 -13.59
C ASP A 498 -43.67 -9.72 -14.82
N ASP A 499 -42.66 -9.93 -15.67
CA ASP A 499 -42.90 -10.10 -17.11
C ASP A 499 -41.75 -10.87 -17.77
N SER A 500 -42.13 -12.00 -18.36
CA SER A 500 -41.32 -12.95 -19.11
C SER A 500 -41.24 -12.55 -20.59
N CYS A 501 -40.08 -12.74 -21.21
CA CYS A 501 -39.97 -12.93 -22.66
C CYS A 501 -39.30 -14.27 -22.94
N GLU A 502 -40.09 -15.17 -23.53
CA GLU A 502 -39.74 -16.48 -24.05
C GLU A 502 -38.77 -16.38 -25.24
N VAL A 503 -37.83 -17.33 -25.33
CA VAL A 503 -37.33 -17.82 -26.61
C VAL A 503 -37.22 -19.35 -26.50
N GLU A 504 -38.08 -20.05 -27.21
CA GLU A 504 -38.02 -21.50 -27.40
C GLU A 504 -36.76 -21.90 -28.20
N SER A 505 -36.11 -22.99 -27.79
CA SER A 505 -35.59 -23.97 -28.76
C SER A 505 -35.45 -25.33 -28.09
N SER A 506 -36.09 -26.30 -28.72
CA SER A 506 -36.28 -27.68 -28.28
C SER A 506 -35.25 -28.58 -28.96
N ILE A 507 -34.36 -29.22 -28.20
CA ILE A 507 -33.69 -30.46 -28.62
C ILE A 507 -33.57 -31.40 -27.41
N SER A 508 -34.10 -32.60 -27.62
CA SER A 508 -34.26 -33.77 -26.75
C SER A 508 -32.97 -34.37 -26.16
N GLY A 509 -33.09 -35.03 -25.00
CA GLY A 509 -32.00 -35.69 -24.23
C GLY A 509 -31.33 -36.90 -24.89
N PRO A 510 -30.51 -37.68 -24.13
CA PRO A 510 -31.08 -38.53 -23.07
C PRO A 510 -30.30 -38.59 -21.74
N ALA A 511 -30.96 -39.22 -20.77
CA ALA A 511 -30.59 -39.40 -19.37
C ALA A 511 -29.36 -40.28 -19.12
N VAL A 512 -28.63 -39.99 -18.04
CA VAL A 512 -27.66 -40.90 -17.41
C VAL A 512 -27.76 -40.75 -15.89
N ASP A 513 -27.79 -41.91 -15.23
CA ASP A 513 -28.11 -42.19 -13.83
C ASP A 513 -27.24 -41.49 -12.77
N GLU A 514 -27.87 -41.11 -11.66
CA GLU A 514 -27.21 -40.83 -10.38
C GLU A 514 -26.85 -42.14 -9.65
N PRO A 515 -25.62 -42.30 -9.11
CA PRO A 515 -25.37 -43.34 -8.13
C PRO A 515 -25.58 -42.82 -6.70
N LYS A 516 -26.24 -43.68 -5.93
CA LYS A 516 -26.57 -43.57 -4.51
C LYS A 516 -25.32 -43.43 -3.64
N ASN A 517 -25.39 -42.54 -2.65
CA ASN A 517 -24.48 -42.46 -1.52
C ASN A 517 -24.75 -43.62 -0.54
N GLU A 518 -23.78 -44.49 -0.32
CA GLU A 518 -23.68 -45.36 0.86
C GLU A 518 -22.45 -44.92 1.67
N ALA A 519 -22.67 -44.54 2.93
CA ALA A 519 -21.63 -44.26 3.91
C ALA A 519 -21.44 -45.47 4.83
N PRO A 520 -20.22 -45.75 5.31
CA PRO A 520 -20.04 -46.45 6.57
C PRO A 520 -19.44 -45.54 7.66
N ASP A 521 -19.98 -45.74 8.86
CA ASP A 521 -19.63 -45.09 10.12
C ASP A 521 -18.16 -45.24 10.53
N GLY A 522 -17.58 -44.15 11.03
CA GLY A 522 -16.30 -44.12 11.74
C GLY A 522 -16.19 -42.86 12.60
N GLU A 523 -15.90 -43.03 13.90
CA GLU A 523 -15.92 -42.03 14.98
C GLU A 523 -15.20 -40.68 14.67
N PRO A 524 -15.66 -39.56 15.28
CA PRO A 524 -15.13 -38.23 14.96
C PRO A 524 -13.73 -38.02 15.54
N LYS A 525 -12.71 -37.92 14.67
CA LYS A 525 -11.38 -37.42 15.07
C LYS A 525 -11.45 -35.92 15.38
N LYS A 526 -11.05 -35.53 16.59
CA LYS A 526 -10.87 -34.12 16.99
C LYS A 526 -9.78 -33.46 16.14
N GLN A 527 -10.18 -32.44 15.37
CA GLN A 527 -9.32 -31.59 14.55
C GLN A 527 -8.26 -30.89 15.43
N ARG A 528 -6.98 -31.04 15.08
CA ARG A 528 -5.86 -30.43 15.83
C ARG A 528 -5.18 -29.27 15.07
N THR A 529 -5.38 -29.12 13.77
CA THR A 529 -4.92 -27.96 12.96
C THR A 529 -5.82 -27.70 11.75
N LEU A 530 -5.64 -26.53 11.11
CA LEU A 530 -6.44 -25.98 10.00
C LEU A 530 -6.27 -26.69 8.64
N PHE A 531 -5.41 -27.71 8.55
CA PHE A 531 -5.04 -28.35 7.28
C PHE A 531 -5.30 -29.87 7.23
N ASP A 532 -5.93 -30.45 8.25
CA ASP A 532 -6.43 -31.83 8.18
C ASP A 532 -7.87 -31.84 7.65
N PHE A 533 -8.04 -32.20 6.38
CA PHE A 533 -9.32 -32.55 5.73
C PHE A 533 -9.26 -33.94 5.10
#